data_AF-A0A815TU10-F1
#
_entry.id   AF-A0A815TU10-F1
#
_cell.length_a   1.000
_cell.length_b   1.000
_cell.length_c   1.000
_cell.angle_alpha   90.00
_cell.angle_beta   90.00
_cell.angle_gamma   90.00
#
_symmetry.space_group_name_H-M   'P 1'
#
loop_
_entity.id
_entity.type
_entity.pdbx_description
1 polymer ?
#
loop_
_entity_poly.entity_id
_entity_poly.type
_entity_poly.pdbx_seq_one_letter_code
_entity_poly.pdbx_strand_id
1 'polypeptide(L)'
;EDSTEVIRKIKYDARTNSFVGFVSPLDNGVPKPPSFKTNSFEELKMWCDTREKAPLLNVHIVQPIPSISDQNKIPTSFILSAYSVNNKLTENDVLCRWKFMFENHFKRQIRIISFSTDKYKQFYISYI
;
A
#
# COMPACT_ATOMS: atom_id res chain seq x y z
N GLU A 1 8.39 -0.82 -3.73
CA GLU A 1 6.96 -1.15 -3.77
C GLU A 1 6.78 -2.30 -4.74
N ASP A 2 6.14 -3.37 -4.30
CA ASP A 2 5.89 -4.56 -5.11
C ASP A 2 4.60 -5.26 -4.67
N SER A 3 4.03 -6.09 -5.56
CA SER A 3 2.80 -6.84 -5.34
C SER A 3 3.02 -8.35 -5.39
N THR A 4 2.50 -9.06 -4.39
CA THR A 4 2.57 -10.52 -4.32
C THR A 4 1.18 -11.15 -4.44
N GLU A 5 1.10 -12.37 -5.00
CA GLU A 5 -0.15 -13.11 -5.10
C GLU A 5 -0.65 -13.57 -3.73
N VAL A 6 -1.96 -13.49 -3.51
CA VAL A 6 -2.61 -13.93 -2.29
C VAL A 6 -3.79 -14.86 -2.57
N ILE A 7 -4.08 -15.73 -1.61
CA ILE A 7 -5.27 -16.58 -1.67
C ILE A 7 -6.51 -15.69 -1.64
N ARG A 8 -7.33 -15.79 -2.70
CA ARG A 8 -8.56 -15.02 -2.88
C ARG A 8 -9.66 -15.48 -1.92
N LYS A 9 -9.57 -15.03 -0.67
CA LYS A 9 -10.49 -15.41 0.41
C LYS A 9 -10.92 -14.18 1.20
N ILE A 10 -12.23 -14.07 1.41
CA ILE A 10 -12.80 -13.07 2.32
C ILE A 10 -12.73 -13.61 3.75
N LYS A 11 -12.27 -12.79 4.68
CA LYS A 11 -12.24 -13.09 6.11
C LYS A 11 -12.81 -11.93 6.89
N TYR A 12 -13.49 -12.23 7.98
CA TYR A 12 -13.89 -11.22 8.96
C TYR A 12 -12.72 -10.94 9.92
N ASP A 13 -12.39 -9.67 10.10
CA ASP A 13 -11.46 -9.20 11.12
C ASP A 13 -12.24 -8.59 12.30
N ALA A 14 -12.29 -9.36 13.40
CA ALA A 14 -12.98 -8.95 14.61
C ALA A 14 -12.36 -7.71 15.27
N ARG A 15 -11.06 -7.44 15.08
CA ARG A 15 -10.39 -6.28 15.68
C ARG A 15 -10.88 -4.97 15.09
N THR A 16 -11.15 -4.96 13.78
CA THR A 16 -11.56 -3.76 13.05
C THR A 16 -13.04 -3.72 12.73
N ASN A 17 -13.78 -4.81 13.04
CA ASN A 17 -15.15 -5.05 12.63
C ASN A 17 -15.32 -4.80 11.12
N SER A 18 -14.47 -5.46 10.32
CA SER A 18 -14.44 -5.29 8.87
C SER A 18 -14.20 -6.61 8.15
N PHE A 19 -14.53 -6.66 6.86
CA PHE A 19 -14.21 -7.77 5.98
C PHE A 19 -12.96 -7.46 5.16
N VAL A 20 -11.96 -8.34 5.23
CA VAL A 20 -10.71 -8.26 4.48
C VAL A 20 -10.72 -9.25 3.31
N GLY A 21 -9.94 -8.95 2.27
CA GLY A 21 -9.76 -9.80 1.09
C GLY A 21 -10.46 -9.31 -0.18
N PHE A 22 -11.21 -8.21 -0.12
CA PHE A 22 -11.67 -7.47 -1.29
C PHE A 22 -10.59 -6.51 -1.79
N VAL A 23 -10.65 -6.13 -3.07
CA VAL A 23 -9.80 -5.05 -3.60
C VAL A 23 -10.09 -3.76 -2.84
N SER A 24 -9.03 -3.12 -2.33
CA SER A 24 -9.13 -1.90 -1.55
C SER A 24 -9.54 -0.73 -2.44
N PRO A 25 -10.49 0.12 -2.01
CA PRO A 25 -10.78 1.35 -2.73
C PRO A 25 -9.55 2.27 -2.67
N LEU A 26 -9.18 2.82 -3.83
CA LEU A 26 -8.06 3.74 -3.97
C LEU A 26 -8.56 5.14 -4.30
N ASP A 27 -7.80 6.14 -3.88
CA ASP A 27 -7.99 7.55 -4.23
C ASP A 27 -6.65 8.11 -4.67
N ASN A 28 -6.52 8.41 -5.97
CA ASN A 28 -5.25 8.79 -6.59
C ASN A 28 -4.11 7.80 -6.22
N GLY A 29 -4.41 6.51 -6.37
CA GLY A 29 -3.53 5.41 -5.97
C GLY A 29 -3.35 5.16 -4.47
N VAL A 30 -3.79 6.05 -3.59
CA VAL A 30 -3.64 5.87 -2.13
C VAL A 30 -4.80 5.02 -1.59
N PRO A 31 -4.55 3.96 -0.79
CA PRO A 31 -5.62 3.18 -0.19
C PRO A 31 -6.44 4.03 0.80
N LYS A 32 -7.77 3.85 0.79
CA LYS A 32 -8.70 4.50 1.73
C LYS A 32 -9.04 3.59 2.92
N PRO A 33 -8.45 3.79 4.11
CA PRO A 33 -8.89 3.13 5.34
C PRO A 33 -10.06 3.89 6.03
N PRO A 34 -10.95 3.21 6.76
CA PRO A 34 -11.27 1.78 6.72
C PRO A 34 -12.38 1.45 5.69
N SER A 35 -12.26 0.31 5.02
CA SER A 35 -13.22 -0.17 4.00
C SER A 35 -13.93 -1.45 4.45
N PHE A 36 -15.15 -1.69 3.94
CA PHE A 36 -15.96 -2.91 4.11
C PHE A 36 -16.40 -3.23 5.55
N LYS A 37 -17.06 -2.28 6.20
CA LYS A 37 -17.77 -2.49 7.48
C LYS A 37 -19.26 -2.47 7.23
N THR A 38 -19.97 -3.50 7.70
CA THR A 38 -21.42 -3.57 7.61
C THR A 38 -21.99 -4.36 8.78
N ASN A 39 -23.23 -4.04 9.16
CA ASN A 39 -24.07 -4.82 10.06
C ASN A 39 -25.24 -5.49 9.32
N SER A 40 -25.33 -5.35 7.98
CA SER A 40 -26.36 -5.96 7.14
C SER A 40 -25.82 -7.19 6.42
N PHE A 41 -26.56 -8.29 6.51
CA PHE A 41 -26.26 -9.50 5.76
C PHE A 41 -26.46 -9.28 4.26
N GLU A 42 -27.46 -8.49 3.87
CA GLU A 42 -27.77 -8.15 2.49
C GLU A 42 -26.62 -7.38 1.83
N GLU A 43 -26.03 -6.42 2.55
CA GLU A 43 -24.88 -5.67 2.07
C GLU A 43 -23.64 -6.57 1.93
N LEU A 44 -23.38 -7.45 2.90
CA LEU A 44 -22.29 -8.43 2.81
C LEU A 44 -22.48 -9.38 1.62
N LYS A 45 -23.71 -9.86 1.40
CA LYS A 45 -24.06 -10.72 0.27
C LYS A 45 -23.82 -9.99 -1.04
N MET A 46 -24.32 -8.76 -1.15
CA MET A 46 -24.08 -7.90 -2.32
C MET A 46 -22.59 -7.73 -2.59
N TRP A 47 -21.75 -7.53 -1.57
CA TRP A 47 -20.29 -7.44 -1.78
C TRP A 47 -19.68 -8.75 -2.27
N CYS A 48 -20.09 -9.88 -1.71
CA CYS A 48 -19.62 -11.19 -2.17
C CYS A 48 -19.95 -11.44 -3.65
N ASP A 49 -21.09 -10.92 -4.12
CA ASP A 49 -21.57 -11.10 -5.50
C ASP A 49 -20.96 -10.08 -6.48
N THR A 50 -20.69 -8.85 -6.02
CA THR A 50 -20.32 -7.73 -6.91
C THR A 50 -18.88 -7.25 -6.79
N ARG A 51 -18.21 -7.48 -5.65
CA ARG A 51 -16.85 -6.98 -5.40
C ARG A 51 -15.81 -8.02 -5.77
N GLU A 52 -14.76 -7.54 -6.43
CA GLU A 52 -13.62 -8.36 -6.79
C GLU A 52 -12.84 -8.77 -5.52
N LYS A 53 -12.63 -10.09 -5.36
CA LYS A 53 -11.68 -10.63 -4.37
C LYS A 53 -10.27 -10.31 -4.85
N ALA A 54 -9.45 -9.77 -3.96
CA ALA A 54 -8.13 -9.31 -4.34
C ALA A 54 -7.20 -10.46 -4.73
N PRO A 55 -6.66 -10.47 -5.95
CA PRO A 55 -5.65 -11.44 -6.36
C PRO A 55 -4.26 -11.10 -5.79
N LEU A 56 -4.03 -9.83 -5.44
CA LEU A 56 -2.72 -9.32 -5.07
C LEU A 56 -2.74 -8.55 -3.76
N LEU A 57 -1.61 -8.57 -3.07
CA LEU A 57 -1.30 -7.68 -1.95
C LEU A 57 -0.13 -6.78 -2.37
N ASN A 58 -0.39 -5.48 -2.47
CA ASN A 58 0.66 -4.50 -2.68
C ASN A 58 1.32 -4.14 -1.36
N VAL A 59 2.65 -4.10 -1.34
CA VAL A 59 3.46 -3.86 -0.15
C VAL A 59 4.44 -2.71 -0.40
N HIS A 60 4.43 -1.75 0.51
CA HIS A 60 5.45 -0.70 0.57
C HIS A 60 6.40 -0.99 1.72
N ILE A 61 7.67 -1.13 1.40
CA ILE A 61 8.77 -1.32 2.36
C ILE A 61 9.62 -0.06 2.35
N VAL A 62 9.94 0.43 3.54
CA VAL A 62 10.92 1.50 3.74
C VAL A 62 12.25 0.88 4.12
N GLN A 63 13.26 1.20 3.33
CA GLN A 63 14.65 0.83 3.58
C GLN A 63 15.41 2.09 4.00
N PRO A 64 15.82 2.21 5.27
CA PRO A 64 16.61 3.35 5.70
C PRO A 64 18.02 3.28 5.08
N ILE A 65 18.60 4.45 4.83
CA ILE A 65 19.97 4.56 4.35
C ILE A 65 20.87 4.76 5.58
N PRO A 66 21.94 3.96 5.74
CA PRO A 66 22.87 4.12 6.86
C PRO A 66 23.43 5.55 6.89
N SER A 67 23.50 6.15 8.07
CA SER A 67 24.24 7.40 8.25
C SER A 67 25.75 7.13 8.21
N ILE A 68 26.52 8.17 7.91
CA ILE A 68 28.00 8.11 7.91
C ILE A 68 28.53 7.66 9.30
N SER A 69 27.78 7.90 10.38
CA SER A 69 28.13 7.55 11.77
C SER A 69 27.83 6.09 12.16
N ASP A 70 27.01 5.36 11.39
CA ASP A 70 26.54 4.01 11.72
C ASP A 70 26.83 3.01 10.58
N GLN A 71 27.96 3.14 9.89
CA GLN A 71 28.34 2.26 8.76
C GLN A 71 28.38 0.76 9.12
N ASN A 72 28.56 0.43 10.40
CA ASN A 72 28.58 -0.94 10.90
C ASN A 72 27.20 -1.47 11.33
N LYS A 73 26.14 -0.66 11.24
CA LYS A 73 24.77 -1.08 11.51
C LYS A 73 23.99 -1.16 10.21
N ILE A 74 23.48 -2.34 9.91
CA ILE A 74 22.51 -2.52 8.82
C ILE A 74 21.16 -2.02 9.35
N PRO A 75 20.61 -0.91 8.82
CA PRO A 75 19.31 -0.44 9.27
C PRO A 75 18.22 -1.44 8.90
N THR A 76 17.33 -1.72 9.85
CA THR A 76 16.23 -2.65 9.66
C THR A 76 15.14 -2.03 8.78
N SER A 77 14.79 -2.72 7.70
CA SER A 77 13.66 -2.32 6.85
C SER A 77 12.34 -2.62 7.55
N PHE A 78 11.31 -1.83 7.26
CA PHE A 78 9.97 -2.04 7.83
C PHE A 78 8.87 -1.82 6.79
N ILE A 79 7.73 -2.46 7.02
CA ILE A 79 6.55 -2.31 6.16
C ILE A 79 5.86 -0.99 6.54
N LEU A 80 5.72 -0.09 5.56
CA LEU A 80 4.99 1.15 5.72
C LEU A 80 3.49 0.93 5.52
N SER A 81 3.12 0.14 4.51
CA SER A 81 1.72 -0.19 4.23
C SER A 81 1.60 -1.47 3.43
N ALA A 82 0.50 -2.19 3.64
CA ALA A 82 0.09 -3.30 2.80
C ALA A 82 -1.42 -3.21 2.55
N TYR A 83 -1.84 -3.39 1.30
CA TYR A 83 -3.26 -3.33 0.94
C TYR A 83 -3.57 -4.19 -0.29
N SER A 84 -4.80 -4.68 -0.30
CA SER A 84 -5.31 -5.58 -1.32
C SER A 84 -5.58 -4.84 -2.63
N VAL A 85 -5.02 -5.31 -3.75
CA VAL A 85 -5.16 -4.70 -5.07
C VAL A 85 -5.48 -5.75 -6.15
N ASN A 86 -5.78 -5.28 -7.36
CA ASN A 86 -5.86 -6.09 -8.57
C ASN A 86 -4.85 -5.57 -9.62
N ASN A 87 -4.82 -6.19 -10.80
CA ASN A 87 -3.93 -5.80 -11.90
C ASN A 87 -4.36 -4.53 -12.65
N LYS A 88 -5.24 -3.70 -12.08
CA LYS A 88 -5.80 -2.49 -12.73
C LYS A 88 -5.14 -1.19 -12.27
N LEU A 89 -4.11 -1.25 -11.41
CA LEU A 89 -3.33 -0.08 -11.00
C LEU A 89 -2.67 0.58 -12.22
N THR A 90 -2.88 1.88 -12.37
CA THR A 90 -2.28 2.67 -13.45
C THR A 90 -0.95 3.29 -13.01
N GLU A 91 -0.13 3.73 -13.97
CA GLU A 91 1.10 4.48 -13.68
C GLU A 91 0.81 5.78 -12.95
N ASN A 92 -0.30 6.46 -13.29
CA ASN A 92 -0.74 7.67 -12.62
C ASN A 92 -1.07 7.42 -11.14
N ASP A 93 -1.72 6.28 -10.83
CA ASP A 93 -1.96 5.89 -9.43
C ASP A 93 -0.65 5.73 -8.65
N VAL A 94 0.38 5.12 -9.26
CA VAL A 94 1.70 4.96 -8.64
C VAL A 94 2.34 6.32 -8.37
N LEU A 95 2.36 7.23 -9.37
CA LEU A 95 2.97 8.55 -9.24
C LEU A 95 2.25 9.42 -8.20
N CYS A 96 0.92 9.47 -8.23
CA CYS A 96 0.12 10.20 -7.24
C CYS A 96 0.38 9.69 -5.82
N ARG A 97 0.45 8.36 -5.66
CA ARG A 97 0.77 7.72 -4.39
C ARG A 97 2.18 8.05 -3.90
N TRP A 98 3.18 8.04 -4.78
CA TRP A 98 4.55 8.42 -4.42
C TRP A 98 4.67 9.88 -4.02
N LYS A 99 4.00 10.78 -4.74
CA LYS A 99 3.88 12.19 -4.35
C LYS A 99 3.27 12.32 -2.97
N PHE A 100 2.15 11.64 -2.72
CA PHE A 100 1.51 11.63 -1.40
C PHE A 100 2.45 11.13 -0.30
N MET A 101 3.17 10.02 -0.53
CA MET A 101 4.14 9.50 0.43
C MET A 101 5.26 10.51 0.69
N PHE A 102 5.84 11.09 -0.36
CA PHE A 102 6.89 12.10 -0.26
C PHE A 102 6.45 13.29 0.61
N GLU A 103 5.30 13.90 0.29
CA GLU A 103 4.79 15.07 1.02
C GLU A 103 4.51 14.76 2.50
N ASN A 104 3.92 13.60 2.79
CA ASN A 104 3.61 13.21 4.18
C ASN A 104 4.87 12.92 5.01
N HIS A 105 5.90 12.33 4.41
CA HIS A 105 7.17 12.09 5.10
C HIS A 105 7.97 13.38 5.27
N PHE A 106 7.97 14.25 4.27
CA PHE A 106 8.63 15.55 4.33
C PHE A 106 8.10 16.42 5.48
N LYS A 107 6.77 16.44 5.69
CA LYS A 107 6.13 17.12 6.83
C LYS A 107 6.60 16.60 8.20
N ARG A 108 7.11 15.36 8.25
CA ARG A 108 7.63 14.71 9.46
C ARG A 108 9.15 14.75 9.54
N GLN A 109 9.80 15.57 8.70
CA GLN A 109 11.25 15.69 8.60
C GLN A 109 11.95 14.37 8.18
N ILE A 110 11.21 13.48 7.49
CA ILE A 110 11.76 12.27 6.89
C ILE A 110 11.95 12.52 5.41
N ARG A 111 13.21 12.42 4.93
CA ARG A 111 13.55 12.60 3.52
C ARG A 111 13.53 11.27 2.79
N ILE A 112 12.61 11.11 1.83
CA ILE A 112 12.66 10.00 0.88
C ILE A 112 13.58 10.41 -0.27
N ILE A 113 14.60 9.60 -0.55
CA ILE A 113 15.62 9.90 -1.58
C ILE A 113 15.28 9.24 -2.92
N SER A 114 14.64 8.06 -2.91
CA SER A 114 14.23 7.37 -4.12
C SER A 114 13.02 6.47 -3.88
N PHE A 115 12.31 6.17 -4.97
CA PHE A 115 11.29 5.14 -5.03
C PHE A 115 11.72 4.04 -6.01
N SER A 116 11.30 2.81 -5.76
CA SER A 116 11.61 1.66 -6.62
C SER A 116 10.39 0.74 -6.73
N THR A 117 10.17 0.17 -7.91
CA THR A 117 9.12 -0.83 -8.19
C THR A 117 9.55 -1.75 -9.32
N ASP A 118 9.00 -2.96 -9.39
CA ASP A 118 9.38 -3.99 -10.36
C ASP A 118 9.30 -3.55 -11.82
N LYS A 119 8.36 -2.66 -12.16
CA LYS A 119 8.20 -2.13 -13.52
C LYS A 119 9.13 -0.97 -13.86
N TYR A 120 9.70 -0.29 -12.86
CA TYR A 120 10.57 0.87 -13.10
C TYR A 120 11.80 0.82 -12.20
N LYS A 121 12.97 0.64 -12.82
CA LYS A 121 14.26 0.69 -12.14
C LYS A 121 14.54 2.11 -11.64
N GLN A 122 14.12 2.36 -10.40
CA GLN A 122 14.54 3.44 -9.51
C GLN A 122 14.33 4.87 -10.03
N PHE A 123 13.35 5.57 -9.46
CA PHE A 123 13.16 7.01 -9.66
C PHE A 123 13.82 7.79 -8.53
N TYR A 124 14.76 8.66 -8.89
CA TYR A 124 15.34 9.64 -7.98
C TYR A 124 14.49 10.90 -8.01
N ILE A 125 13.95 11.29 -6.85
CA ILE A 125 13.30 12.59 -6.71
C ILE A 125 14.34 13.54 -6.10
N SER A 126 15.10 14.19 -6.97
CA SER A 126 15.98 15.30 -6.59
C SER A 126 15.20 16.61 -6.66
N TYR A 127 14.86 17.18 -5.51
CA TYR A 127 14.60 18.61 -5.39
C TYR A 127 15.92 19.32 -5.09
N ILE A 128 16.21 20.35 -5.89
CA ILE A 128 17.24 21.38 -5.67
C ILE A 128 16.77 22.28 -4.54
#